data_AF-A0A8S8YGI8-F1
#
_entry.id   AF-A0A8S8YGI8-F1
#
_cell.length_a   1.000
_cell.length_b   1.000
_cell.length_c   1.000
_cell.angle_alpha   90.00
_cell.angle_beta   90.00
_cell.angle_gamma   90.00
#
_symmetry.space_group_name_H-M   'P 1'
#
loop_
_entity.id
_entity.type
_entity.pdbx_description
1 polymer ?
#
loop_
_entity_poly.entity_id
_entity_poly.type
_entity_poly.pdbx_seq_one_letter_code
_entity_poly.pdbx_strand_id
1 'polypeptide(L)'
;MARIPDSHPRKKSLESRQKIVDGSSMGLLADSAMIAHGRGEAFDYLLGERTTESAREAIRESAARLRNARRPVISVNGKRQS
;
A
#
# COMPACT_ATOMS: atom_id res chain seq x y z
N MET A 1 4.18 21.53 -3.41
CA MET A 1 2.73 21.28 -3.21
C MET A 1 2.38 21.58 -1.76
N ALA A 2 1.18 22.07 -1.46
CA ALA A 2 0.82 22.54 -0.12
C ALA A 2 0.89 21.40 0.93
N ARG A 3 1.44 21.70 2.11
CA ARG A 3 1.49 20.77 3.25
C ARG A 3 0.05 20.42 3.65
N ILE A 4 -0.30 19.13 3.59
CA ILE A 4 -1.64 18.66 3.96
C ILE A 4 -1.79 18.80 5.48
N PRO A 5 -2.79 19.53 5.98
CA PRO A 5 -3.01 19.67 7.42
C PRO A 5 -3.27 18.31 8.09
N ASP A 6 -2.81 18.17 9.34
CA ASP A 6 -3.01 16.95 10.13
C ASP A 6 -4.50 16.66 10.39
N SER A 7 -5.32 17.71 10.42
CA SER A 7 -6.78 17.63 10.55
C SER A 7 -7.50 17.18 9.28
N HIS A 8 -6.81 17.02 8.15
CA HIS A 8 -7.46 16.69 6.89
C HIS A 8 -7.94 15.23 6.91
N PRO A 9 -9.24 14.96 6.66
CA PRO A 9 -9.83 13.62 6.81
C PRO A 9 -9.19 12.56 5.91
N ARG A 10 -8.58 13.01 4.81
CA ARG A 10 -7.93 12.15 3.80
C ARG A 10 -6.40 12.26 3.75
N LYS A 11 -5.77 12.78 4.79
CA LYS A 11 -4.32 13.01 4.82
C LYS A 11 -3.52 11.77 4.38
N LYS A 12 -3.81 10.60 4.95
CA LYS A 12 -3.10 9.34 4.67
C LYS A 12 -3.15 8.93 3.19
N SER A 13 -4.32 9.04 2.55
CA SER A 13 -4.50 8.72 1.12
C SER A 13 -3.71 9.70 0.25
N LEU A 14 -3.75 11.00 0.55
CA LEU A 14 -3.02 12.01 -0.20
C LEU A 14 -1.50 11.88 -0.06
N GLU A 15 -1.01 11.59 1.15
CA GLU A 15 0.42 11.30 1.38
C GLU A 15 0.89 10.06 0.62
N SER A 16 0.05 9.02 0.57
CA SER A 16 0.38 7.78 -0.16
C SER A 16 0.50 8.01 -1.67
N ARG A 17 -0.37 8.86 -2.25
CA ARG A 17 -0.23 9.27 -3.65
C ARG A 17 1.06 10.05 -3.90
N GLN A 18 1.42 10.96 -2.99
CA GLN A 18 2.63 11.76 -3.15
C GLN A 18 3.88 10.87 -3.19
N LYS A 19 3.96 9.87 -2.30
CA LYS A 19 5.07 8.90 -2.31
C LYS A 19 5.23 8.17 -3.65
N ILE A 20 4.14 7.89 -4.36
CA ILE A 20 4.17 7.21 -5.66
C ILE A 20 4.57 8.19 -6.76
N VAL A 21 4.12 9.43 -6.71
CA VAL A 21 4.61 10.48 -7.63
C VAL A 21 6.12 10.69 -7.45
N ASP A 22 6.59 10.76 -6.21
CA ASP A 22 8.01 10.93 -5.89
C ASP A 22 8.82 9.71 -6.36
N GLY A 23 8.36 8.49 -6.05
CA GLY A 23 8.98 7.25 -6.53
C GLY A 23 9.01 7.12 -8.06
N SER A 24 7.99 7.64 -8.74
CA SER A 24 7.96 7.71 -10.21
C SER A 24 8.99 8.70 -10.74
N SER A 25 9.14 9.86 -10.08
CA SER A 25 10.15 10.86 -10.46
C SER A 25 11.59 10.36 -10.27
N MET A 26 11.78 9.43 -9.34
CA MET A 26 13.06 8.77 -9.07
C MET A 26 13.34 7.56 -9.99
N GLY A 27 12.44 7.22 -10.92
CA GLY A 27 12.59 6.06 -11.81
C GLY A 27 12.45 4.69 -11.11
N LEU A 28 11.91 4.66 -9.89
CA LEU A 28 11.74 3.43 -9.09
C LEU A 28 10.45 2.68 -9.44
N LEU A 29 9.56 3.30 -10.21
CA LEU A 29 8.24 2.79 -10.56
C LEU A 29 8.09 2.66 -12.07
N ALA A 30 7.36 1.62 -12.49
CA ALA A 30 6.87 1.53 -13.86
C ALA A 30 5.74 2.55 -14.10
N ASP A 31 5.54 2.99 -15.34
CA ASP A 31 4.49 3.93 -15.74
C ASP A 31 3.07 3.49 -15.29
N SER A 32 2.85 2.18 -15.19
CA SER A 32 1.58 1.60 -14.73
C SER A 32 1.36 1.68 -13.21
N ALA A 33 2.34 2.15 -12.43
CA ALA A 33 2.28 2.15 -10.97
C ALA A 33 1.18 3.09 -10.43
N MET A 34 1.04 4.27 -11.02
CA MET A 34 0.00 5.26 -10.66
C MET A 34 -1.40 4.69 -10.90
N ILE A 35 -1.63 4.07 -12.06
CA ILE A 35 -2.92 3.45 -12.42
C ILE A 35 -3.25 2.33 -11.44
N ALA A 36 -2.27 1.48 -11.13
CA ALA A 36 -2.47 0.39 -10.22
C ALA A 36 -2.68 0.84 -8.76
N HIS A 37 -2.12 1.97 -8.34
CA HIS A 37 -2.43 2.57 -7.05
C HIS A 37 -3.85 3.10 -6.99
N GLY A 38 -4.29 3.85 -8.01
CA GLY A 38 -5.66 4.35 -8.08
C GLY A 38 -6.71 3.23 -8.03
N ARG A 39 -6.43 2.08 -8.68
CA ARG A 39 -7.26 0.87 -8.54
C ARG A 39 -7.31 0.35 -7.10
N GLY A 40 -6.18 0.35 -6.41
CA GLY A 40 -6.09 -0.05 -5.00
C GLY A 40 -6.91 0.86 -4.09
N GLU A 41 -6.77 2.18 -4.24
CA GLU A 41 -7.55 3.17 -3.49
C GLU A 41 -9.06 3.03 -3.72
N ALA A 42 -9.48 2.70 -4.94
CA ALA A 42 -10.90 2.48 -5.23
C ALA A 42 -11.47 1.30 -4.42
N PHE A 43 -10.75 0.18 -4.33
CA PHE A 43 -11.17 -0.94 -3.48
C PHE A 43 -11.09 -0.60 -2.00
N ASP A 44 -10.06 0.12 -1.57
CA ASP A 44 -9.90 0.51 -0.16
C ASP A 44 -11.08 1.39 0.29
N TYR A 45 -11.52 2.31 -0.57
CA TYR A 45 -12.71 3.13 -0.34
C TYR A 45 -13.98 2.27 -0.20
N LEU A 46 -14.17 1.26 -1.07
CA LEU A 46 -15.30 0.34 -0.98
C LEU A 46 -15.27 -0.54 0.29
N LEU A 47 -14.07 -0.86 0.79
CA LEU A 47 -13.87 -1.65 2.00
C LEU A 47 -13.88 -0.81 3.29
N GLY A 48 -13.96 0.52 3.17
CA GLY A 48 -14.02 1.47 4.27
C GLY A 48 -12.65 1.77 4.89
N GLU A 49 -11.58 1.69 4.10
CA GLU A 49 -10.19 2.05 4.46
C GLU A 49 -9.73 1.43 5.79
N ARG A 50 -10.11 0.17 6.01
CA ARG A 50 -9.84 -0.59 7.24
C ARG A 50 -9.49 -2.03 6.93
N THR A 51 -8.73 -2.65 7.83
CA THR A 51 -8.52 -4.10 7.79
C THR A 51 -9.83 -4.81 8.12
N THR A 52 -10.39 -5.52 7.14
CA THR A 52 -11.58 -6.37 7.33
C THR A 52 -11.24 -7.61 8.16
N GLU A 53 -12.26 -8.29 8.71
CA GLU A 53 -11.98 -9.49 9.51
C GLU A 53 -11.40 -10.63 8.67
N SER A 54 -11.89 -10.82 7.45
CA SER A 54 -11.32 -11.78 6.51
C SER A 54 -9.85 -11.47 6.17
N ALA A 55 -9.50 -10.19 6.01
CA ALA A 55 -8.11 -9.78 5.81
C ALA A 55 -7.26 -10.06 7.06
N ARG A 56 -7.81 -9.82 8.26
CA ARG A 56 -7.12 -10.10 9.53
C ARG A 56 -6.85 -11.59 9.71
N GLU A 57 -7.82 -12.45 9.40
CA GLU A 57 -7.66 -13.91 9.39
C GLU A 57 -6.56 -14.35 8.41
N ALA A 58 -6.60 -13.86 7.17
CA ALA A 58 -5.60 -14.18 6.16
C ALA A 58 -4.18 -13.73 6.57
N ILE A 59 -4.06 -12.58 7.24
CA ILE A 59 -2.78 -12.09 7.80
C ILE A 59 -2.25 -13.05 8.87
N ARG A 60 -3.10 -13.47 9.82
CA ARG A 60 -2.71 -14.42 10.89
C ARG A 60 -2.20 -15.74 10.30
N GLU A 61 -2.93 -16.29 9.34
CA GLU A 61 -2.56 -17.53 8.66
C GLU A 61 -1.27 -17.40 7.85
N SER A 62 -1.12 -16.30 7.11
CA SER A 62 0.10 -16.02 6.34
C SER A 62 1.33 -15.88 7.25
N ALA A 63 1.19 -15.19 8.39
CA ALA A 63 2.24 -15.05 9.38
C ALA A 63 2.64 -16.39 10.01
N ALA A 64 1.66 -17.24 10.35
CA ALA A 64 1.92 -18.59 10.87
C ALA A 64 2.66 -19.45 9.85
N ARG A 65 2.25 -19.42 8.57
CA ARG A 65 2.91 -20.14 7.47
C ARG A 65 4.33 -19.67 7.24
N LEU A 66 4.57 -18.35 7.24
CA LEU A 66 5.92 -17.78 7.11
C LEU A 66 6.82 -18.19 8.27
N ARG A 67 6.31 -18.18 9.51
CA ARG A 67 7.07 -18.60 10.71
C ARG A 67 7.44 -20.09 10.69
N ASN A 68 6.58 -20.94 10.15
CA ASN A 68 6.79 -22.38 10.10
C ASN A 68 7.60 -22.83 8.86
N ALA A 69 7.83 -21.94 7.90
CA ALA A 69 8.57 -22.27 6.68
C ALA A 69 10.07 -22.41 6.94
N ARG A 70 10.72 -23.40 6.31
CA ARG A 70 12.18 -23.60 6.44
C ARG A 70 13.00 -22.53 5.71
N ARG A 71 12.53 -22.04 4.57
CA ARG A 71 13.20 -21.02 3.74
C ARG A 71 12.16 -20.07 3.14
N PRO A 72 11.49 -19.22 3.96
CA PRO A 72 10.53 -18.25 3.45
C PRO A 72 11.21 -17.20 2.58
N VAL A 73 10.54 -16.78 1.49
CA VAL A 73 11.01 -15.71 0.61
C VAL A 73 9.92 -14.64 0.52
N ILE A 74 10.29 -13.38 0.71
CA ILE A 74 9.40 -12.22 0.53
C ILE A 74 9.85 -11.49 -0.73
N SER A 75 8.98 -11.46 -1.74
CA SER A 75 9.21 -10.67 -2.96
C SER A 75 8.86 -9.20 -2.73
N VAL A 76 9.73 -8.31 -3.18
CA VAL A 76 9.57 -6.85 -3.08
C VAL A 76 9.53 -6.27 -4.49
N ASN A 77 8.57 -5.37 -4.73
CA ASN A 77 8.47 -4.59 -5.97
C ASN A 77 8.58 -3.09 -5.67
N GLY A 78 8.83 -2.29 -6.71
CA GLY A 78 9.04 -0.83 -6.57
C GLY A 78 7.88 -0.07 -5.90
N LYS A 79 6.67 -0.64 -5.86
CA LYS A 79 5.52 -0.04 -5.17
C LYS A 79 5.63 -0.03 -3.64
N ARG A 80 6.56 -0.80 -3.05
CA ARG A 80 6.75 -0.89 -1.59
C ARG A 80 8.09 -0.31 -1.12
N GLN A 81 8.57 0.78 -1.72
CA GLN A 81 9.66 1.56 -1.13
C GLN A 81 9.11 2.89 -0.61
N SER A 82 8.79 2.95 0.70
CA SER A 82 8.74 4.15 1.56
C SER A 82 8.07 3.86 2.90
#